data_AF-A0AAE3T2Z5-F1
#
_entry.id   AF-A0AAE3T2Z5-F1
#
_cell.length_a   1.000
_cell.length_b   1.000
_cell.length_c   1.000
_cell.angle_alpha   90.00
_cell.angle_beta   90.00
_cell.angle_gamma   90.00
#
_symmetry.space_group_name_H-M   'P 1'
#
loop_
_entity.id
_entity.type
_entity.pdbx_description
1 polymer ?
#
loop_
_entity_poly.entity_id
_entity_poly.type
_entity_poly.pdbx_seq_one_letter_code
_entity_poly.pdbx_strand_id
1 'polypeptide(L)'
;MVNPFFVYILAFGGTLLAYGLDWSTIYPRLSGDVVAFFIWTFVAALPLAATVWPRLLVAFRGRSGLPNWMTKAMAAGMIADIVYAGGIPLLMVAGGEDFDYSQFGIPTFHVILATFASAYSTVRFSDYLATRHKRYLVDALIPPVFSILTFTRGTAMMSLIGFAFIWLGHHGMPRLRSIIVGVVLGAAALYGFGVLGDIRSPGAIEDISQPSHSFRHSSVPSPYMWVYIYVTSPLANLQNTVNSSVRPNRSVVQFAAAELVPDFIGKRVLEAMDVPREDVARVAPTLNAAGIYARAFSYLGWAGAAIMFAALAVVVVCFTWLIGGTRYAVPAIATLNTLVLLCVFENMLSFTGMVMQLFWLLVFAQCFPRPPTVETGRDSEHDTPWPSDSTHHEGRTGQQNDDTASNPHPSL
;
A
#
# COMPACT_ATOMS: atom_id res chain seq x y z
N MET A 1 -11.67 2.69 -10.99
CA MET A 1 -10.52 2.55 -10.07
C MET A 1 -9.23 2.79 -10.84
N VAL A 2 -8.13 3.13 -10.18
CA VAL A 2 -6.83 3.27 -10.87
C VAL A 2 -6.30 1.89 -11.25
N ASN A 3 -5.87 1.73 -12.50
CA ASN A 3 -5.34 0.48 -13.02
C ASN A 3 -3.89 0.26 -12.56
N PRO A 4 -3.56 -0.88 -11.91
CA PRO A 4 -2.20 -1.14 -11.44
C PRO A 4 -1.13 -1.15 -12.54
N PHE A 5 -1.46 -1.56 -13.76
CA PHE A 5 -0.51 -1.50 -14.88
C PHE A 5 -0.21 -0.06 -15.32
N PHE A 6 -1.17 0.86 -15.20
CA PHE A 6 -0.89 2.29 -15.43
C PHE A 6 -0.07 2.88 -14.28
N VAL A 7 -0.28 2.46 -13.03
CA VAL A 7 0.59 2.86 -11.92
C VAL A 7 2.02 2.39 -12.16
N TYR A 8 2.21 1.15 -12.63
CA TYR A 8 3.52 0.62 -13.03
C TYR A 8 4.19 1.51 -14.10
N ILE A 9 3.50 1.79 -15.21
CA ILE A 9 4.04 2.61 -16.31
C ILE A 9 4.39 4.03 -15.80
N LEU A 10 3.51 4.66 -15.03
CA LEU A 10 3.73 6.03 -14.54
C LEU A 10 4.86 6.10 -13.51
N ALA A 11 4.97 5.11 -12.61
CA ALA A 11 5.99 5.08 -11.58
C ALA A 11 7.40 4.86 -12.16
N PHE A 12 7.56 3.81 -12.97
CA PHE A 12 8.85 3.52 -13.61
C PHE A 12 9.17 4.51 -14.73
N GLY A 13 8.17 4.95 -15.49
CA GLY A 13 8.33 6.00 -16.51
C GLY A 13 8.72 7.35 -15.90
N GLY A 14 8.07 7.75 -14.81
CA GLY A 14 8.45 8.95 -14.06
C GLY A 14 9.88 8.88 -13.52
N THR A 15 10.30 7.71 -13.05
CA THR A 15 11.68 7.47 -12.59
C THR A 15 12.69 7.56 -13.73
N LEU A 16 12.39 6.99 -14.91
CA LEU A 16 13.23 7.09 -16.11
C LEU A 16 13.36 8.55 -16.59
N LEU A 17 12.25 9.29 -16.62
CA LEU A 17 12.24 10.70 -17.00
C LEU A 17 13.06 11.55 -16.01
N ALA A 18 12.89 11.31 -14.71
CA ALA A 18 13.69 11.98 -13.68
C ALA A 18 15.18 11.63 -13.85
N TYR A 19 15.53 10.36 -14.05
CA TYR A 19 16.91 9.94 -14.27
C TYR A 19 17.54 10.67 -15.46
N GLY A 20 16.79 10.85 -16.55
CA GLY A 20 17.23 11.57 -17.76
C GLY A 20 17.58 13.05 -17.56
N LEU A 21 17.28 13.64 -16.40
CA LEU A 21 17.70 15.01 -16.06
C LEU A 21 19.20 15.13 -15.78
N ASP A 22 19.90 14.01 -15.54
CA ASP A 22 21.35 13.94 -15.35
C ASP A 22 21.87 14.91 -14.26
N TRP A 23 21.16 14.98 -13.13
CA TRP A 23 21.48 15.91 -12.04
C TRP A 23 22.59 15.40 -11.11
N SER A 24 23.00 14.13 -11.24
CA SER A 24 23.99 13.46 -10.39
C SER A 24 25.09 12.84 -11.22
N THR A 25 26.36 13.11 -10.90
CA THR A 25 27.51 12.55 -11.64
C THR A 25 27.89 11.14 -11.19
N ILE A 26 27.36 10.68 -10.05
CA ILE A 26 27.62 9.30 -9.58
C ILE A 26 26.86 8.25 -10.40
N TYR A 27 25.86 8.69 -11.18
CA TYR A 27 24.99 7.82 -11.92
C TYR A 27 25.62 7.35 -13.23
N PRO A 28 25.63 6.03 -13.49
CA PRO A 28 26.04 5.52 -14.79
C PRO A 28 25.04 5.94 -15.87
N ARG A 29 25.52 6.10 -17.11
CA ARG A 29 24.62 6.29 -18.26
C ARG A 29 23.74 5.05 -18.45
N LEU A 30 22.47 5.26 -18.74
CA LEU A 30 21.55 4.16 -19.05
C LEU A 30 21.97 3.46 -20.33
N SER A 31 22.12 2.13 -20.29
CA SER A 31 22.40 1.32 -21.46
C SER A 31 21.14 1.17 -22.33
N GLY A 32 21.34 0.92 -23.63
CA GLY A 32 20.24 0.63 -24.55
C GLY A 32 19.39 -0.55 -24.09
N ASP A 33 20.01 -1.55 -23.45
CA ASP A 33 19.32 -2.74 -22.92
C ASP A 33 18.35 -2.40 -21.78
N VAL A 34 18.75 -1.54 -20.82
CA VAL A 34 17.86 -1.12 -19.72
C VAL A 34 16.67 -0.34 -20.27
N VAL A 35 16.91 0.58 -21.21
CA VAL A 35 15.85 1.36 -21.84
C VAL A 35 14.91 0.44 -22.65
N ALA A 36 15.47 -0.47 -23.46
CA ALA A 36 14.70 -1.42 -24.25
C ALA A 36 13.86 -2.35 -23.36
N PHE A 37 14.41 -2.81 -22.23
CA PHE A 37 13.68 -3.62 -21.25
C PHE A 37 12.46 -2.86 -20.71
N PHE A 38 12.61 -1.60 -20.28
CA PHE A 38 11.47 -0.83 -19.79
C PHE A 38 10.43 -0.56 -20.87
N ILE A 39 10.84 -0.20 -22.09
CA ILE A 39 9.93 -0.05 -23.24
C ILE A 39 9.14 -1.34 -23.45
N TRP A 40 9.81 -2.50 -23.46
CA TRP A 40 9.15 -3.79 -23.57
C TRP A 40 8.13 -4.03 -22.44
N THR A 41 8.49 -3.80 -21.17
CA THR A 41 7.54 -3.96 -20.06
C THR A 41 6.36 -3.00 -20.14
N PHE A 42 6.56 -1.76 -20.61
CA PHE A 42 5.48 -0.78 -20.77
C PHE A 42 4.52 -1.21 -21.87
N VAL A 43 5.04 -1.63 -23.03
CA VAL A 43 4.22 -2.14 -24.14
C VAL A 43 3.47 -3.40 -23.70
N ALA A 44 4.12 -4.33 -22.98
CA ALA A 44 3.48 -5.53 -22.46
C ALA A 44 2.42 -5.24 -21.37
N ALA A 45 2.60 -4.19 -20.57
CA ALA A 45 1.64 -3.78 -19.55
C ALA A 45 0.33 -3.22 -20.12
N LEU A 46 0.33 -2.66 -21.34
CA LEU A 46 -0.87 -2.10 -21.98
C LEU A 46 -1.98 -3.14 -22.25
N PRO A 47 -1.74 -4.28 -22.94
CA PRO A 47 -2.77 -5.30 -23.11
C PRO A 47 -3.19 -5.92 -21.78
N LEU A 48 -2.27 -6.08 -20.82
CA LEU A 48 -2.60 -6.55 -19.47
C LEU A 48 -3.49 -5.57 -18.70
N ALA A 49 -3.31 -4.26 -18.91
CA ALA A 49 -4.19 -3.25 -18.36
C ALA A 49 -5.64 -3.44 -18.86
N ALA A 50 -5.82 -3.83 -20.12
CA ALA A 50 -7.13 -4.11 -20.68
C ALA A 50 -7.78 -5.38 -20.08
N THR A 51 -7.00 -6.41 -19.72
CA THR A 51 -7.56 -7.65 -19.15
C THR A 51 -8.13 -7.48 -17.74
N VAL A 52 -7.57 -6.56 -16.94
CA VAL A 52 -8.07 -6.26 -15.59
C VAL A 52 -9.16 -5.20 -15.59
N TRP A 53 -9.28 -4.40 -16.66
CA TRP A 53 -10.19 -3.26 -16.75
C TRP A 53 -11.67 -3.58 -16.42
N PRO A 54 -12.28 -4.67 -16.94
CA PRO A 54 -13.67 -4.99 -16.63
C PRO A 54 -13.92 -5.20 -15.14
N ARG A 55 -12.97 -5.82 -14.43
CA ARG A 55 -13.05 -6.06 -12.98
C ARG A 55 -12.90 -4.76 -12.19
N LEU A 56 -12.10 -3.81 -12.69
CA LEU A 56 -11.93 -2.49 -12.07
C LEU A 56 -13.16 -1.59 -12.23
N LEU A 57 -13.99 -1.80 -13.27
CA LEU A 57 -15.23 -1.07 -13.50
C LEU A 57 -16.36 -1.54 -12.57
N VAL A 58 -16.44 -2.84 -12.31
CA VAL A 58 -17.47 -3.46 -11.46
C VAL A 58 -17.10 -3.45 -9.97
N ALA A 59 -15.90 -2.95 -9.62
CA ALA A 59 -15.43 -2.88 -8.23
C ALA A 59 -16.45 -2.18 -7.32
N PHE A 60 -16.96 -2.93 -6.35
CA PHE A 60 -18.03 -2.48 -5.46
C PHE A 60 -17.56 -1.36 -4.52
N ARG A 61 -18.35 -0.28 -4.43
CA ARG A 61 -18.05 0.91 -3.63
C ARG A 61 -19.04 1.06 -2.48
N GLY A 62 -18.91 0.23 -1.46
CA GLY A 62 -19.78 0.33 -0.29
C GLY A 62 -19.11 -0.22 0.96
N ARG A 63 -19.86 -0.19 2.06
CA ARG A 63 -19.37 -0.60 3.38
C ARG A 63 -18.98 -2.07 3.39
N SER A 64 -17.83 -2.36 3.97
CA SER A 64 -17.27 -3.69 4.21
C SER A 64 -18.06 -4.49 5.26
N GLY A 65 -17.75 -5.77 5.38
CA GLY A 65 -18.31 -6.67 6.39
C GLY A 65 -17.59 -6.67 7.73
N LEU A 66 -16.50 -5.91 7.87
CA LEU A 66 -15.61 -6.09 9.01
C LEU A 66 -16.28 -5.72 10.34
N PRO A 67 -16.27 -6.62 11.34
CA PRO A 67 -16.88 -6.38 12.62
C PRO A 67 -16.10 -5.37 13.46
N ASN A 68 -16.82 -4.68 14.33
CA ASN A 68 -16.29 -3.62 15.18
C ASN A 68 -15.31 -4.10 16.27
N TRP A 69 -15.37 -5.39 16.66
CA TRP A 69 -14.47 -5.95 17.67
C TRP A 69 -13.02 -6.04 17.17
N MET A 70 -12.80 -6.05 15.84
CA MET A 70 -11.45 -6.12 15.26
C MET A 70 -10.59 -4.90 15.60
N THR A 71 -11.16 -3.69 15.70
CA THR A 71 -10.38 -2.52 16.18
C THR A 71 -9.86 -2.79 17.59
N LYS A 72 -10.71 -3.35 18.47
CA LYS A 72 -10.34 -3.63 19.86
C LYS A 72 -9.26 -4.72 19.93
N ALA A 73 -9.39 -5.78 19.15
CA ALA A 73 -8.39 -6.85 19.09
C ALA A 73 -7.04 -6.35 18.54
N MET A 74 -7.07 -5.53 17.48
CA MET A 74 -5.87 -4.90 16.92
C MET A 74 -5.20 -3.96 17.93
N ALA A 75 -5.98 -3.11 18.60
CA ALA A 75 -5.47 -2.21 19.63
C ALA A 75 -4.88 -2.99 20.82
N ALA A 76 -5.50 -4.09 21.23
CA ALA A 76 -4.94 -4.97 22.26
C ALA A 76 -3.59 -5.57 21.84
N GLY A 77 -3.46 -6.00 20.58
CA GLY A 77 -2.18 -6.46 20.03
C GLY A 77 -1.11 -5.37 20.03
N MET A 78 -1.46 -4.14 19.66
CA MET A 78 -0.55 -2.98 19.69
C MET A 78 -0.09 -2.66 21.11
N ILE A 79 -0.98 -2.75 22.09
CA ILE A 79 -0.64 -2.60 23.52
C ILE A 79 0.29 -3.74 23.96
N ALA A 80 0.05 -4.98 23.53
CA ALA A 80 0.92 -6.11 23.86
C ALA A 80 2.35 -5.90 23.32
N ASP A 81 2.51 -5.37 22.10
CA ASP A 81 3.83 -5.00 21.55
C ASP A 81 4.53 -3.93 22.39
N ILE A 82 3.80 -2.89 22.82
CA ILE A 82 4.34 -1.82 23.68
C ILE A 82 4.78 -2.38 25.04
N VAL A 83 3.94 -3.21 25.66
CA VAL A 83 4.24 -3.82 26.96
C VAL A 83 5.45 -4.74 26.87
N TYR A 84 5.53 -5.56 25.82
CA TYR A 84 6.68 -6.44 25.58
C TYR A 84 7.98 -5.66 25.37
N ALA A 85 7.93 -4.54 24.64
CA ALA A 85 9.07 -3.66 24.41
C ALA A 85 9.47 -2.82 25.63
N GLY A 86 8.66 -2.81 26.71
CA GLY A 86 8.88 -2.00 27.91
C GLY A 86 8.51 -0.53 27.76
N GLY A 87 7.96 -0.11 26.62
CA GLY A 87 7.62 1.29 26.37
C GLY A 87 7.27 1.60 24.92
N ILE A 88 7.00 2.89 24.68
CA ILE A 88 6.75 3.41 23.33
C ILE A 88 8.08 3.93 22.79
N PRO A 89 8.60 3.40 21.66
CA PRO A 89 9.92 3.76 21.14
C PRO A 89 10.15 5.26 20.97
N LEU A 90 9.15 5.99 20.45
CA LEU A 90 9.25 7.44 20.28
C LEU A 90 9.46 8.17 21.61
N LEU A 91 8.81 7.72 22.69
CA LEU A 91 8.96 8.34 24.01
C LEU A 91 10.28 7.94 24.68
N MET A 92 10.73 6.71 24.48
CA MET A 92 12.02 6.21 24.99
C MET A 92 13.19 6.99 24.37
N VAL A 93 13.19 7.13 23.04
CA VAL A 93 14.20 7.93 22.32
C VAL A 93 14.12 9.40 22.70
N ALA A 94 12.92 9.97 22.84
CA ALA A 94 12.75 11.36 23.31
C ALA A 94 13.24 11.56 24.76
N GLY A 95 13.17 10.52 25.58
CA GLY A 95 13.72 10.47 26.95
C GLY A 95 15.23 10.30 27.01
N GLY A 96 15.91 10.10 25.87
CA GLY A 96 17.36 9.92 25.78
C GLY A 96 17.84 8.48 25.94
N GLU A 97 16.95 7.48 25.86
CA GLU A 97 17.33 6.07 25.90
C GLU A 97 17.91 5.60 24.55
N ASP A 98 19.02 4.84 24.60
CA ASP A 98 19.56 4.12 23.45
C ASP A 98 18.68 2.90 23.12
N PHE A 99 17.56 3.16 22.44
CA PHE A 99 16.63 2.13 22.01
C PHE A 99 16.87 1.71 20.56
N ASP A 100 17.26 0.45 20.37
CA ASP A 100 17.30 -0.16 19.04
C ASP A 100 15.88 -0.50 18.56
N TYR A 101 15.32 0.39 17.76
CA TYR A 101 13.98 0.23 17.18
C TYR A 101 13.84 -1.00 16.29
N SER A 102 14.93 -1.62 15.84
CA SER A 102 14.88 -2.85 15.04
C SER A 102 14.40 -4.07 15.84
N GLN A 103 14.45 -3.99 17.17
CA GLN A 103 14.04 -5.04 18.09
C GLN A 103 12.64 -4.83 18.67
N PHE A 104 11.90 -3.82 18.19
CA PHE A 104 10.59 -3.50 18.72
C PHE A 104 9.53 -4.56 18.39
N GLY A 105 8.68 -4.85 19.40
CA GLY A 105 7.51 -5.72 19.28
C GLY A 105 7.80 -7.19 19.51
N ILE A 106 6.74 -7.97 19.68
CA ILE A 106 6.85 -9.42 19.90
C ILE A 106 7.34 -10.06 18.58
N PRO A 107 8.43 -10.85 18.59
CA PRO A 107 8.95 -11.48 17.37
C PRO A 107 7.87 -12.25 16.61
N THR A 108 7.86 -12.11 15.28
CA THR A 108 6.83 -12.66 14.36
C THR A 108 5.43 -12.06 14.53
N PHE A 109 4.91 -11.93 15.76
CA PHE A 109 3.60 -11.34 16.03
C PHE A 109 3.51 -9.89 15.57
N HIS A 110 4.54 -9.08 15.82
CA HIS A 110 4.59 -7.68 15.40
C HIS A 110 4.43 -7.53 13.87
N VAL A 111 5.07 -8.41 13.09
CA VAL A 111 4.98 -8.39 11.62
C VAL A 111 3.57 -8.77 11.15
N ILE A 112 2.96 -9.77 11.77
CA ILE A 112 1.57 -10.17 11.51
C ILE A 112 0.62 -9.02 11.85
N LEU A 113 0.79 -8.41 13.02
CA LEU A 113 -0.02 -7.29 13.47
C LEU A 113 0.13 -6.08 12.55
N ALA A 114 1.35 -5.72 12.15
CA ALA A 114 1.60 -4.59 11.26
C ALA A 114 0.96 -4.78 9.88
N THR A 115 1.09 -5.97 9.29
CA THR A 115 0.50 -6.29 7.98
C THR A 115 -1.03 -6.32 8.05
N PHE A 116 -1.59 -6.90 9.12
CA PHE A 116 -3.03 -6.88 9.38
C PHE A 116 -3.52 -5.45 9.57
N ALA A 117 -2.83 -4.65 10.38
CA ALA A 117 -3.24 -3.29 10.73
C ALA A 117 -3.23 -2.37 9.49
N SER A 118 -2.25 -2.51 8.61
CA SER A 118 -2.21 -1.80 7.32
C SER A 118 -3.40 -2.17 6.43
N ALA A 119 -3.67 -3.46 6.24
CA ALA A 119 -4.83 -3.93 5.47
C ALA A 119 -6.17 -3.50 6.10
N TYR A 120 -6.29 -3.56 7.42
CA TYR A 120 -7.46 -3.11 8.16
C TYR A 120 -7.69 -1.60 7.99
N SER A 121 -6.61 -0.81 8.09
CA SER A 121 -6.61 0.64 7.93
C SER A 121 -7.19 1.05 6.58
N THR A 122 -6.74 0.42 5.49
CA THR A 122 -7.23 0.72 4.14
C THR A 122 -8.72 0.38 3.99
N VAL A 123 -9.19 -0.74 4.53
CA VAL A 123 -10.62 -1.09 4.52
C VAL A 123 -11.45 -0.07 5.30
N ARG A 124 -11.02 0.32 6.50
CA ARG A 124 -11.75 1.30 7.32
C ARG A 124 -11.78 2.69 6.71
N PHE A 125 -10.70 3.09 6.03
CA PHE A 125 -10.72 4.34 5.29
C PHE A 125 -11.70 4.29 4.11
N SER A 126 -11.80 3.15 3.41
CA SER A 126 -12.83 2.94 2.39
C SER A 126 -14.25 2.99 2.99
N ASP A 127 -14.49 2.36 4.14
CA ASP A 127 -15.77 2.43 4.86
C ASP A 127 -16.15 3.85 5.25
N TYR A 128 -15.17 4.66 5.68
CA TYR A 128 -15.36 6.06 5.97
C TYR A 128 -15.80 6.84 4.72
N LEU A 129 -15.16 6.64 3.57
CA LEU A 129 -15.56 7.36 2.35
C LEU A 129 -16.94 6.93 1.84
N ALA A 130 -17.29 5.66 1.99
CA ALA A 130 -18.60 5.13 1.59
C ALA A 130 -19.75 5.60 2.50
N THR A 131 -19.51 5.71 3.82
CA THR A 131 -20.59 5.97 4.80
C THR A 131 -20.53 7.34 5.48
N ARG A 132 -19.38 8.02 5.41
CA ARG A 132 -19.05 9.27 6.12
C ARG A 132 -19.11 9.22 7.65
N HIS A 133 -19.26 8.05 8.27
CA HIS A 133 -19.20 7.92 9.72
C HIS A 133 -17.78 8.10 10.26
N LYS A 134 -17.57 9.11 11.11
CA LYS A 134 -16.26 9.49 11.68
C LYS A 134 -15.54 8.37 12.41
N ARG A 135 -16.28 7.42 12.99
CA ARG A 135 -15.72 6.24 13.64
C ARG A 135 -14.74 5.48 12.75
N TYR A 136 -15.09 5.26 11.48
CA TYR A 136 -14.22 4.52 10.56
C TYR A 136 -12.96 5.27 10.20
N LEU A 137 -13.00 6.61 10.20
CA LEU A 137 -11.80 7.42 10.03
C LEU A 137 -10.87 7.24 11.23
N VAL A 138 -11.40 7.24 12.46
CA VAL A 138 -10.61 6.96 13.67
C VAL A 138 -10.02 5.56 13.61
N ASP A 139 -10.84 4.54 13.28
CA ASP A 139 -10.38 3.16 13.14
C ASP A 139 -9.25 3.04 12.09
N ALA A 140 -9.32 3.81 11.00
CA ALA A 140 -8.31 3.83 9.96
C ALA A 140 -7.02 4.55 10.38
N LEU A 141 -7.10 5.57 11.22
CA LEU A 141 -5.94 6.37 11.65
C LEU A 141 -5.13 5.73 12.78
N ILE A 142 -5.71 4.79 13.54
CA ILE A 142 -4.99 4.10 14.63
C ILE A 142 -3.70 3.43 14.12
N PRO A 143 -3.70 2.60 13.06
CA PRO A 143 -2.49 1.94 12.55
C PRO A 143 -1.34 2.87 12.09
N PRO A 144 -1.57 3.90 11.23
CA PRO A 144 -0.48 4.80 10.84
C PRO A 144 0.03 5.63 12.03
N VAL A 145 -0.83 6.03 12.96
CA VAL A 145 -0.38 6.72 14.19
C VAL A 145 0.49 5.79 15.04
N PHE A 146 0.05 4.55 15.27
CA PHE A 146 0.87 3.55 15.97
C PHE A 146 2.22 3.34 15.28
N SER A 147 2.22 3.24 13.95
CA SER A 147 3.45 3.04 13.17
C SER A 147 4.44 4.21 13.31
N ILE A 148 3.94 5.44 13.45
CA ILE A 148 4.78 6.62 13.73
C ILE A 148 5.37 6.52 15.15
N LEU A 149 4.56 6.14 16.15
CA LEU A 149 5.00 5.99 17.54
C LEU A 149 6.06 4.90 17.72
N THR A 150 6.05 3.89 16.86
CA THR A 150 6.98 2.75 16.91
C THR A 150 8.09 2.81 15.85
N PHE A 151 8.28 3.95 15.20
CA PHE A 151 9.27 4.15 14.12
C PHE A 151 9.16 3.19 12.92
N THR A 152 8.03 2.50 12.73
CA THR A 152 7.78 1.60 11.59
C THR A 152 7.24 2.38 10.39
N ARG A 153 8.07 3.33 9.92
CA ARG A 153 7.75 4.31 8.85
C ARG A 153 7.17 3.69 7.58
N GLY A 154 7.61 2.48 7.21
CA GLY A 154 7.10 1.76 6.05
C GLY A 154 5.58 1.53 6.11
N THR A 155 5.07 1.02 7.23
CA THR A 155 3.64 0.71 7.41
C THR A 155 2.78 1.99 7.38
N ALA A 156 3.27 3.09 7.96
CA ALA A 156 2.60 4.39 7.89
C ALA A 156 2.51 4.90 6.44
N MET A 157 3.64 4.92 5.73
CA MET A 157 3.70 5.37 4.33
C MET A 157 2.75 4.55 3.44
N MET A 158 2.70 3.24 3.67
CA MET A 158 1.77 2.34 2.99
C MET A 158 0.31 2.69 3.17
N SER A 159 -0.10 2.87 4.43
CA SER A 159 -1.48 3.22 4.73
C SER A 159 -1.86 4.55 4.08
N LEU A 160 -0.97 5.55 4.14
CA LEU A 160 -1.21 6.88 3.57
C LEU A 160 -1.28 6.89 2.04
N ILE A 161 -0.38 6.18 1.35
CA ILE A 161 -0.46 6.03 -0.11
C ILE A 161 -1.72 5.23 -0.49
N GLY A 162 -2.04 4.18 0.27
CA GLY A 162 -3.28 3.42 0.13
C GLY A 162 -4.51 4.31 0.24
N PHE A 163 -4.56 5.20 1.24
CA PHE A 163 -5.64 6.18 1.40
C PHE A 163 -5.76 7.10 0.19
N ALA A 164 -4.64 7.58 -0.36
CA ALA A 164 -4.65 8.41 -1.56
C ALA A 164 -5.27 7.66 -2.76
N PHE A 165 -4.91 6.39 -2.98
CA PHE A 165 -5.50 5.58 -4.04
C PHE A 165 -6.98 5.25 -3.80
N ILE A 166 -7.40 5.01 -2.55
CA ILE A 166 -8.82 4.82 -2.21
C ILE A 166 -9.60 6.11 -2.50
N TRP A 167 -9.08 7.26 -2.07
CA TRP A 167 -9.71 8.56 -2.29
C TRP A 167 -9.92 8.82 -3.79
N LEU A 168 -8.89 8.58 -4.60
CA LEU A 168 -8.92 8.67 -6.06
C LEU A 168 -9.89 7.65 -6.67
N GLY A 169 -9.97 6.44 -6.11
CA GLY A 169 -10.92 5.40 -6.52
C GLY A 169 -12.38 5.80 -6.27
N HIS A 170 -12.66 6.51 -5.18
CA HIS A 170 -14.01 6.91 -4.79
C HIS A 170 -14.49 8.17 -5.54
N HIS A 171 -13.62 9.18 -5.69
CA HIS A 171 -13.98 10.48 -6.26
C HIS A 171 -13.58 10.66 -7.74
N GLY A 172 -12.79 9.74 -8.30
CA GLY A 172 -12.22 9.91 -9.64
C GLY A 172 -11.11 10.97 -9.67
N MET A 173 -10.65 11.29 -10.88
CA MET A 173 -9.54 12.22 -11.06
C MET A 173 -9.91 13.62 -10.52
N PRO A 174 -9.07 14.22 -9.65
CA PRO A 174 -9.30 15.58 -9.18
C PRO A 174 -9.37 16.58 -10.34
N ARG A 175 -10.10 17.68 -10.13
CA ARG A 175 -10.12 18.81 -11.06
C ARG A 175 -8.69 19.35 -11.23
N LEU A 176 -8.36 19.88 -12.42
CA LEU A 176 -7.03 20.43 -12.73
C LEU A 176 -6.52 21.40 -11.65
N ARG A 177 -7.38 22.27 -11.12
CA ARG A 177 -7.04 23.18 -10.01
C ARG A 177 -6.55 22.44 -8.76
N SER A 178 -7.23 21.35 -8.37
CA SER A 178 -6.85 20.54 -7.21
C SER A 178 -5.55 19.76 -7.47
N ILE A 179 -5.32 19.33 -8.71
CA ILE A 179 -4.04 18.73 -9.12
C ILE A 179 -2.91 19.74 -8.97
N ILE A 180 -3.07 20.95 -9.52
CA ILE A 180 -2.06 22.02 -9.41
C ILE A 180 -1.76 22.34 -7.95
N VAL A 181 -2.79 22.54 -7.12
CA VAL A 181 -2.62 22.78 -5.68
C VAL A 181 -1.89 21.61 -5.02
N GLY A 182 -2.27 20.37 -5.33
CA GLY A 182 -1.62 19.17 -4.81
C GLY A 182 -0.14 19.08 -5.21
N VAL A 183 0.19 19.39 -6.46
CA VAL A 183 1.58 19.42 -6.95
C VAL A 183 2.38 20.51 -6.25
N VAL A 184 1.83 21.71 -6.09
CA VAL A 184 2.50 22.82 -5.38
C VAL A 184 2.74 22.46 -3.91
N LEU A 185 1.73 21.92 -3.22
CA LEU A 185 1.88 21.47 -1.83
C LEU A 185 2.86 20.30 -1.70
N GLY A 186 2.82 19.35 -2.65
CA GLY A 186 3.77 18.24 -2.71
C GLY A 186 5.19 18.73 -2.91
N ALA A 187 5.43 19.64 -3.86
CA ALA A 187 6.73 20.26 -4.08
C ALA A 187 7.22 21.02 -2.84
N ALA A 188 6.34 21.78 -2.18
CA ALA A 188 6.67 22.47 -0.93
C ALA A 188 7.03 21.50 0.21
N ALA A 189 6.30 20.40 0.36
CA ALA A 189 6.59 19.37 1.37
C ALA A 189 7.93 18.65 1.08
N LEU A 190 8.18 18.34 -0.20
CA LEU A 190 9.42 17.75 -0.68
C LEU A 190 10.62 18.68 -0.49
N TYR A 191 10.45 19.98 -0.74
CA TYR A 191 11.44 21.00 -0.41
C TYR A 191 11.72 21.04 1.10
N GLY A 192 10.66 21.07 1.92
CA GLY A 192 10.78 21.04 3.38
C GLY A 192 11.50 19.80 3.89
N PHE A 193 11.24 18.63 3.29
CA PHE A 193 11.97 17.39 3.58
C PHE A 193 13.47 17.52 3.26
N GLY A 194 13.82 18.10 2.11
CA GLY A 194 15.21 18.35 1.75
C GLY A 194 15.91 19.32 2.71
N VAL A 195 15.24 20.41 3.09
CA VAL A 195 15.76 21.38 4.07
C VAL A 195 15.99 20.72 5.43
N LEU A 196 15.06 19.89 5.90
CA LEU A 196 15.25 19.14 7.14
C LEU A 196 16.41 18.13 7.03
N GLY A 197 16.60 17.51 5.87
CA GLY A 197 17.76 16.68 5.57
C GLY A 197 19.07 17.44 5.71
N ASP A 198 19.15 18.63 5.11
CA ASP A 198 20.35 19.48 5.16
C ASP A 198 20.65 20.01 6.57
N ILE A 199 19.61 20.37 7.34
CA ILE A 199 19.78 20.79 8.74
C ILE A 199 20.30 19.63 9.59
N ARG A 200 19.78 18.42 9.38
CA ARG A 200 20.19 17.22 10.13
C ARG A 200 21.61 16.78 9.77
N SER A 201 22.02 16.95 8.52
CA SER A 201 23.30 16.47 8.01
C SER A 201 23.86 17.42 6.95
N PRO A 202 24.43 18.57 7.38
CA PRO A 202 24.97 19.58 6.46
C PRO A 202 26.04 18.98 5.53
N GLY A 203 25.94 19.25 4.23
CA GLY A 203 26.90 18.79 3.21
C GLY A 203 26.73 17.32 2.76
N ALA A 204 26.04 16.49 3.53
CA ALA A 204 25.92 15.06 3.25
C ALA A 204 25.27 14.77 1.89
N ILE A 205 24.28 15.58 1.48
CA ILE A 205 23.65 15.37 0.18
C ILE A 205 24.61 15.65 -0.97
N GLU A 206 25.49 16.63 -0.86
CA GLU A 206 26.48 16.93 -1.92
C GLU A 206 27.49 15.78 -2.06
N ASP A 207 27.95 15.22 -0.94
CA ASP A 207 28.87 14.09 -0.91
C ASP A 207 28.26 12.81 -1.48
N ILE A 208 27.01 12.51 -1.12
CA ILE A 208 26.29 11.30 -1.56
C ILE A 208 25.87 11.42 -3.02
N SER A 209 25.30 12.58 -3.40
CA SER A 209 24.65 12.74 -4.71
C SER A 209 25.58 13.26 -5.80
N GLN A 210 26.73 13.83 -5.44
CA GLN A 210 27.69 14.44 -6.39
C GLN A 210 26.98 15.26 -7.49
N PRO A 211 26.35 16.41 -7.13
CA PRO A 211 25.52 17.15 -8.06
C PRO A 211 26.29 17.60 -9.30
N SER A 212 25.72 17.33 -10.46
CA SER A 212 26.32 17.64 -11.76
C SER A 212 26.34 19.15 -12.04
N HIS A 213 27.13 19.53 -13.05
CA HIS A 213 27.17 20.91 -13.51
C HIS A 213 25.79 21.41 -13.95
N SER A 214 24.98 20.55 -14.59
CA SER A 214 23.63 20.91 -15.05
C SER A 214 22.71 21.24 -13.87
N PHE A 215 22.78 20.48 -12.77
CA PHE A 215 22.00 20.75 -11.58
C PHE A 215 22.45 22.03 -10.86
N ARG A 216 23.76 22.17 -10.62
CA ARG A 216 24.34 23.33 -9.91
C ARG A 216 24.03 24.68 -10.57
N HIS A 217 23.86 24.68 -11.90
CA HIS A 217 23.52 25.87 -12.68
C HIS A 217 22.04 25.92 -13.08
N SER A 218 21.21 25.01 -12.58
CA SER A 218 19.77 25.04 -12.79
C SER A 218 19.10 26.03 -11.83
N SER A 219 17.88 26.46 -12.16
CA SER A 219 17.04 27.25 -11.25
C SER A 219 16.37 26.41 -10.16
N VAL A 220 16.71 25.11 -10.03
CA VAL A 220 16.10 24.19 -9.08
C VAL A 220 16.82 24.32 -7.73
N PRO A 221 16.09 24.57 -6.63
CA PRO A 221 16.71 24.64 -5.31
C PRO A 221 17.44 23.35 -4.90
N SER A 222 18.63 23.48 -4.33
CA SER A 222 19.46 22.35 -3.88
C SER A 222 18.73 21.31 -2.99
N PRO A 223 17.80 21.68 -2.08
CA PRO A 223 17.06 20.70 -1.28
C PRO A 223 16.29 19.65 -2.09
N TYR A 224 15.92 19.94 -3.35
CA TYR A 224 15.28 18.95 -4.23
C TYR A 224 16.23 17.82 -4.65
N MET A 225 17.54 17.95 -4.43
CA MET A 225 18.51 16.90 -4.72
C MET A 225 18.27 15.65 -3.86
N TRP A 226 17.81 15.82 -2.62
CA TRP A 226 17.36 14.69 -1.78
C TRP A 226 16.28 13.87 -2.47
N VAL A 227 15.25 14.54 -3.00
CA VAL A 227 14.14 13.86 -3.66
C VAL A 227 14.61 13.18 -4.94
N TYR A 228 15.40 13.91 -5.73
CA TYR A 228 15.98 13.38 -6.95
C TYR A 228 16.75 12.08 -6.68
N ILE A 229 17.71 12.10 -5.75
CA ILE A 229 18.57 10.94 -5.48
C ILE A 229 17.75 9.75 -4.94
N TYR A 230 16.77 9.99 -4.06
CA TYR A 230 15.93 8.91 -3.53
C TYR A 230 15.07 8.25 -4.62
N VAL A 231 14.46 9.03 -5.51
CA VAL A 231 13.58 8.49 -6.56
C VAL A 231 14.37 7.75 -7.64
N THR A 232 15.57 8.23 -7.98
CA THR A 232 16.33 7.74 -9.14
C THR A 232 17.40 6.70 -8.81
N SER A 233 17.86 6.63 -7.56
CA SER A 233 18.93 5.70 -7.16
C SER A 233 18.60 4.21 -7.35
N PRO A 234 17.33 3.73 -7.23
CA PRO A 234 17.03 2.34 -7.55
C PRO A 234 17.33 1.99 -9.01
N LEU A 235 17.04 2.90 -9.94
CA LEU A 235 17.36 2.73 -11.35
C LEU A 235 18.87 2.83 -11.59
N ALA A 236 19.57 3.72 -10.87
CA ALA A 236 21.03 3.81 -10.91
C ALA A 236 21.69 2.48 -10.49
N ASN A 237 21.16 1.86 -9.43
CA ASN A 237 21.64 0.58 -8.92
C ASN A 237 21.34 -0.58 -9.87
N LEU A 238 20.18 -0.58 -10.54
CA LEU A 238 19.92 -1.52 -11.63
C LEU A 238 20.96 -1.37 -12.75
N GLN A 239 21.18 -0.16 -13.25
CA GLN A 239 22.17 0.09 -14.31
C GLN A 239 23.58 -0.30 -13.87
N ASN A 240 23.96 0.04 -12.64
CA ASN A 240 25.27 -0.31 -12.09
C ASN A 240 25.44 -1.83 -11.94
N THR A 241 24.36 -2.54 -11.61
CA THR A 241 24.34 -4.01 -11.59
C THR A 241 24.52 -4.59 -12.98
N VAL A 242 23.83 -4.04 -14.00
CA VAL A 242 24.01 -4.44 -15.40
C VAL A 242 25.46 -4.21 -15.86
N ASN A 243 26.07 -3.10 -15.44
CA ASN A 243 27.46 -2.79 -15.79
C ASN A 243 28.47 -3.68 -15.06
N SER A 244 28.21 -3.97 -13.78
CA SER A 244 29.15 -4.65 -12.89
C SER A 244 29.06 -6.17 -12.93
N SER A 245 27.98 -6.75 -13.47
CA SER A 245 27.71 -8.18 -13.35
C SER A 245 28.75 -9.04 -14.08
N VAL A 246 29.79 -9.42 -13.34
CA VAL A 246 30.60 -10.62 -13.55
C VAL A 246 29.66 -11.81 -13.41
N ARG A 247 29.33 -12.47 -14.52
CA ARG A 247 28.56 -13.71 -14.71
C ARG A 247 27.40 -13.96 -13.70
N PRO A 248 26.13 -13.89 -14.12
CA PRO A 248 24.99 -14.22 -13.27
C PRO A 248 25.17 -15.56 -12.53
N ASN A 249 24.67 -15.66 -11.30
CA ASN A 249 24.73 -16.88 -10.49
C ASN A 249 24.12 -18.10 -11.22
N ARG A 250 23.10 -17.87 -12.06
CA ARG A 250 22.40 -18.88 -12.88
C ARG A 250 21.61 -19.92 -12.08
N SER A 251 21.53 -19.81 -10.75
CA SER A 251 20.68 -20.66 -9.92
C SER A 251 19.21 -20.23 -9.94
N VAL A 252 18.37 -21.01 -10.62
CA VAL A 252 16.90 -20.78 -10.68
C VAL A 252 16.26 -20.98 -9.31
N VAL A 253 16.75 -21.93 -8.51
CA VAL A 253 16.21 -22.22 -7.18
C VAL A 253 16.47 -21.05 -6.23
N GLN A 254 17.69 -20.52 -6.21
CA GLN A 254 18.02 -19.37 -5.37
C GLN A 254 17.27 -18.11 -5.83
N PHE A 255 17.13 -17.91 -7.15
CA PHE A 255 16.28 -16.84 -7.69
C PHE A 255 14.84 -16.94 -7.18
N ALA A 256 14.22 -18.12 -7.30
CA ALA A 256 12.84 -18.31 -6.85
C ALA A 256 12.69 -18.09 -5.33
N ALA A 257 13.62 -18.61 -4.54
CA ALA A 257 13.64 -18.41 -3.08
C ALA A 257 13.85 -16.94 -2.69
N ALA A 258 14.72 -16.22 -3.39
CA ALA A 258 15.06 -14.84 -3.06
C ALA A 258 14.00 -13.83 -3.51
N GLU A 259 13.39 -14.03 -4.69
CA GLU A 259 12.63 -12.98 -5.38
C GLU A 259 11.15 -13.29 -5.61
N LEU A 260 10.75 -14.57 -5.70
CA LEU A 260 9.38 -14.96 -6.05
C LEU A 260 8.52 -15.34 -4.86
N VAL A 261 9.11 -15.62 -3.70
CA VAL A 261 8.40 -15.99 -2.48
C VAL A 261 8.59 -14.94 -1.39
N PRO A 262 7.65 -14.83 -0.43
CA PRO A 262 7.81 -13.97 0.74
C PRO A 262 9.11 -14.28 1.50
N ASP A 263 9.81 -13.25 1.94
CA ASP A 263 11.16 -13.35 2.51
C ASP A 263 11.22 -14.17 3.80
N PHE A 264 10.12 -14.30 4.54
CA PHE A 264 10.07 -15.22 5.69
C PHE A 264 10.21 -16.70 5.26
N ILE A 265 9.79 -17.06 4.05
CA ILE A 265 10.02 -18.40 3.46
C ILE A 265 11.39 -18.41 2.78
N GLY A 266 11.64 -17.40 1.93
CA GLY A 266 12.84 -17.31 1.11
C GLY A 266 14.14 -17.40 1.89
N LYS A 267 14.25 -16.67 3.02
CA LYS A 267 15.42 -16.69 3.89
C LYS A 267 15.71 -18.09 4.42
N ARG A 268 14.68 -18.82 4.87
CA ARG A 268 14.82 -20.19 5.40
C ARG A 268 15.28 -21.18 4.33
N VAL A 269 14.81 -21.03 3.09
CA VAL A 269 15.25 -21.88 1.97
C VAL A 269 16.71 -21.61 1.63
N LEU A 270 17.12 -20.35 1.56
CA LEU A 270 18.51 -19.97 1.28
C LEU A 270 19.47 -20.42 2.40
N GLU A 271 19.07 -20.24 3.66
CA GLU A 271 19.79 -20.75 4.84
C GLU A 271 19.95 -22.27 4.79
N ALA A 272 18.89 -23.00 4.44
CA ALA A 272 18.95 -24.46 4.30
C ALA A 272 19.85 -24.93 3.15
N MET A 273 20.12 -24.07 2.16
CA MET A 273 21.06 -24.33 1.06
C MET A 273 22.50 -23.92 1.38
N ASP A 274 22.74 -23.24 2.51
CA ASP A 274 24.02 -22.62 2.85
C ASP A 274 24.53 -21.64 1.78
N VAL A 275 23.61 -20.87 1.17
CA VAL A 275 23.96 -19.88 0.16
C VAL A 275 23.39 -18.51 0.54
N PRO A 276 24.22 -17.44 0.51
CA PRO A 276 23.72 -16.10 0.77
C PRO A 276 22.77 -15.62 -0.33
N ARG A 277 21.94 -14.63 -0.01
CA ARG A 277 21.18 -13.90 -1.02
C ARG A 277 22.14 -13.06 -1.86
N GLU A 278 21.96 -13.06 -3.18
CA GLU A 278 22.77 -12.25 -4.10
C GLU A 278 22.69 -10.76 -3.76
N ASP A 279 23.82 -10.07 -3.88
CA ASP A 279 23.86 -8.62 -3.68
C ASP A 279 23.58 -7.88 -4.99
N VAL A 280 23.22 -6.61 -4.84
CA VAL A 280 23.03 -5.68 -5.95
C VAL A 280 24.25 -4.77 -5.96
N ALA A 281 24.83 -4.54 -7.14
CA ALA A 281 25.92 -3.58 -7.25
C ALA A 281 25.36 -2.16 -7.11
N ARG A 282 25.70 -1.50 -5.99
CA ARG A 282 25.19 -0.15 -5.67
C ARG A 282 26.15 0.92 -6.16
N VAL A 283 25.61 2.06 -6.60
CA VAL A 283 26.43 3.24 -6.97
C VAL A 283 27.05 3.90 -5.73
N ALA A 284 26.41 3.77 -4.57
CA ALA A 284 26.94 4.20 -3.28
C ALA A 284 26.42 3.29 -2.16
N PRO A 285 27.20 3.05 -1.07
CA PRO A 285 26.76 2.22 0.06
C PRO A 285 25.47 2.71 0.74
N THR A 286 25.27 4.03 0.79
CA THR A 286 24.11 4.69 1.41
C THR A 286 22.85 4.64 0.55
N LEU A 287 22.98 4.38 -0.75
CA LEU A 287 21.88 4.27 -1.70
C LEU A 287 21.56 2.78 -1.91
N ASN A 288 20.82 2.20 -0.99
CA ASN A 288 20.58 0.75 -0.91
C ASN A 288 19.33 0.25 -1.65
N ALA A 289 18.41 1.14 -2.02
CA ALA A 289 17.21 0.79 -2.77
C ALA A 289 17.57 0.36 -4.19
N ALA A 290 16.96 -0.72 -4.69
CA ALA A 290 17.37 -1.37 -5.95
C ALA A 290 16.20 -1.73 -6.88
N GLY A 291 14.96 -1.46 -6.45
CA GLY A 291 13.76 -1.80 -7.19
C GLY A 291 13.56 -3.31 -7.36
N ILE A 292 12.48 -3.68 -8.04
CA ILE A 292 12.09 -5.08 -8.25
C ILE A 292 13.02 -5.85 -9.23
N TYR A 293 13.81 -5.16 -10.05
CA TYR A 293 14.53 -5.79 -11.16
C TYR A 293 16.02 -6.05 -10.91
N ALA A 294 16.70 -5.25 -10.08
CA ALA A 294 18.15 -5.30 -10.00
C ALA A 294 18.67 -6.63 -9.46
N ARG A 295 18.10 -7.14 -8.36
CA ARG A 295 18.53 -8.43 -7.80
C ARG A 295 18.16 -9.61 -8.68
N ALA A 296 16.98 -9.55 -9.30
CA ALA A 296 16.56 -10.54 -10.28
C ALA A 296 17.55 -10.64 -11.47
N PHE A 297 18.08 -9.50 -11.89
CA PHE A 297 19.15 -9.44 -12.88
C PHE A 297 20.45 -10.08 -12.37
N SER A 298 20.88 -9.85 -11.12
CA SER A 298 22.07 -10.51 -10.55
C SER A 298 21.97 -12.05 -10.63
N TYR A 299 20.78 -12.62 -10.44
CA TYR A 299 20.59 -14.07 -10.49
C TYR A 299 20.63 -14.65 -11.91
N LEU A 300 19.77 -14.15 -12.81
CA LEU A 300 19.51 -14.77 -14.13
C LEU A 300 19.70 -13.80 -15.32
N GLY A 301 20.29 -12.64 -15.10
CA GLY A 301 20.40 -11.57 -16.10
C GLY A 301 19.02 -11.06 -16.54
N TRP A 302 18.90 -10.69 -17.82
CA TRP A 302 17.64 -10.20 -18.40
C TRP A 302 16.48 -11.20 -18.29
N ALA A 303 16.76 -12.51 -18.28
CA ALA A 303 15.73 -13.52 -18.05
C ALA A 303 15.11 -13.39 -16.65
N GLY A 304 15.92 -13.11 -15.62
CA GLY A 304 15.43 -12.89 -14.26
C GLY A 304 14.56 -11.64 -14.16
N ALA A 305 14.99 -10.53 -14.76
CA ALA A 305 14.20 -9.30 -14.81
C ALA A 305 12.86 -9.50 -15.55
N ALA A 306 12.85 -10.24 -16.67
CA ALA A 306 11.64 -10.57 -17.42
C ALA A 306 10.70 -11.49 -16.62
N ILE A 307 11.23 -12.50 -15.91
CA ILE A 307 10.43 -13.36 -15.03
C ILE A 307 9.83 -12.55 -13.88
N MET A 308 10.54 -11.58 -13.31
CA MET A 308 9.98 -10.71 -12.27
C MET A 308 8.86 -9.82 -12.78
N PHE A 309 8.96 -9.27 -13.99
CA PHE A 309 7.85 -8.54 -14.59
C PHE A 309 6.64 -9.46 -14.80
N ALA A 310 6.87 -10.69 -15.31
CA ALA A 310 5.81 -11.68 -15.47
C ALA A 310 5.16 -12.06 -14.13
N ALA A 311 5.95 -12.24 -13.07
CA ALA A 311 5.45 -12.52 -11.72
C ALA A 311 4.58 -11.37 -11.18
N LEU A 312 5.05 -10.12 -11.33
CA LEU A 312 4.26 -8.93 -10.98
C LEU A 312 2.94 -8.88 -11.76
N ALA A 313 3.00 -9.13 -13.07
CA ALA A 313 1.81 -9.16 -13.93
C ALA A 313 0.81 -10.24 -13.51
N VAL A 314 1.29 -11.46 -13.21
CA VAL A 314 0.46 -12.56 -12.72
C VAL A 314 -0.21 -12.18 -11.39
N VAL A 315 0.55 -11.65 -10.43
CA VAL A 315 0.00 -11.19 -9.15
C VAL A 315 -1.09 -10.14 -9.38
N VAL A 316 -0.82 -9.12 -10.20
CA VAL A 316 -1.78 -8.05 -10.49
C VAL A 316 -3.05 -8.60 -11.13
N VAL A 317 -2.93 -9.44 -12.16
CA VAL A 317 -4.08 -10.03 -12.87
C VAL A 317 -4.87 -10.94 -11.94
N CYS A 318 -4.23 -11.95 -11.35
CA CYS A 318 -4.89 -12.93 -10.49
C CYS A 318 -5.56 -12.27 -9.29
N PHE A 319 -4.86 -11.35 -8.61
CA PHE A 319 -5.41 -10.66 -7.45
C PHE A 319 -6.61 -9.78 -7.82
N THR A 320 -6.51 -9.02 -8.91
CA THR A 320 -7.62 -8.16 -9.38
C THR A 320 -8.85 -8.99 -9.75
N TRP A 321 -8.64 -10.14 -10.40
CA TRP A 321 -9.72 -11.06 -10.74
C TRP A 321 -10.34 -11.73 -9.52
N LEU A 322 -9.55 -12.08 -8.51
CA LEU A 322 -10.05 -12.69 -7.29
C LEU A 322 -10.88 -11.70 -6.46
N ILE A 323 -10.47 -10.43 -6.40
CA ILE A 323 -11.08 -9.44 -5.49
C ILE A 323 -12.15 -8.56 -6.14
N GLY A 324 -12.13 -8.40 -7.47
CA GLY A 324 -12.91 -7.37 -8.18
C GLY A 324 -14.42 -7.43 -7.98
N GLY A 325 -14.99 -8.59 -7.64
CA GLY A 325 -16.43 -8.76 -7.36
C GLY A 325 -16.83 -8.56 -5.90
N THR A 326 -15.89 -8.24 -5.02
CA THR A 326 -16.10 -8.20 -3.56
C THR A 326 -16.26 -6.77 -3.05
N ARG A 327 -16.84 -6.60 -1.86
CA ARG A 327 -16.89 -5.29 -1.18
C ARG A 327 -15.52 -4.74 -0.77
N TYR A 328 -14.48 -5.57 -0.84
CA TYR A 328 -13.10 -5.22 -0.51
C TYR A 328 -12.30 -4.83 -1.75
N ALA A 329 -12.90 -4.84 -2.95
CA ALA A 329 -12.22 -4.51 -4.20
C ALA A 329 -11.53 -3.14 -4.13
N VAL A 330 -12.21 -2.11 -3.61
CA VAL A 330 -11.63 -0.76 -3.52
C VAL A 330 -10.37 -0.69 -2.66
N PRO A 331 -10.41 -1.05 -1.36
CA PRO A 331 -9.22 -1.02 -0.52
C PRO A 331 -8.13 -2.00 -1.00
N ALA A 332 -8.52 -3.13 -1.59
CA ALA A 332 -7.58 -4.13 -2.06
C ALA A 332 -6.81 -3.69 -3.31
N ILE A 333 -7.49 -3.16 -4.32
CA ILE A 333 -6.84 -2.62 -5.52
C ILE A 333 -6.00 -1.38 -5.18
N ALA A 334 -6.43 -0.55 -4.22
CA ALA A 334 -5.61 0.57 -3.74
C ALA A 334 -4.32 0.09 -3.05
N THR A 335 -4.41 -0.98 -2.26
CA THR A 335 -3.24 -1.62 -1.64
C THR A 335 -2.32 -2.22 -2.69
N LEU A 336 -2.87 -2.90 -3.70
CA LEU A 336 -2.11 -3.41 -4.85
C LEU A 336 -1.40 -2.29 -5.62
N ASN A 337 -2.07 -1.18 -5.91
CA ASN A 337 -1.47 0.00 -6.55
C ASN A 337 -0.31 0.58 -5.73
N THR A 338 -0.46 0.63 -4.41
CA THR A 338 0.60 1.07 -3.50
C THR A 338 1.81 0.15 -3.59
N LEU A 339 1.57 -1.16 -3.61
CA LEU A 339 2.61 -2.18 -3.71
C LEU A 339 3.35 -2.08 -5.05
N VAL A 340 2.63 -1.92 -6.16
CA VAL A 340 3.19 -1.71 -7.50
C VAL A 340 4.00 -0.41 -7.58
N LEU A 341 3.51 0.69 -7.01
CA LEU A 341 4.24 1.96 -6.97
C LEU A 341 5.59 1.80 -6.25
N LEU A 342 5.60 1.08 -5.14
CA LEU A 342 6.79 0.90 -4.32
C LEU A 342 7.77 -0.15 -4.86
N CYS A 343 7.37 -0.92 -5.88
CA CYS A 343 8.30 -1.78 -6.64
C CYS A 343 9.43 -1.00 -7.34
N VAL A 344 9.31 0.33 -7.47
CA VAL A 344 10.41 1.20 -7.88
C VAL A 344 11.57 1.14 -6.89
N PHE A 345 11.30 1.01 -5.59
CA PHE A 345 12.33 1.08 -4.55
C PHE A 345 12.88 -0.28 -4.13
N GLU A 346 12.03 -1.31 -4.07
CA GLU A 346 12.42 -2.65 -3.61
C GLU A 346 11.43 -3.70 -4.12
N ASN A 347 11.79 -4.98 -4.09
CA ASN A 347 10.87 -6.06 -4.48
C ASN A 347 9.75 -6.27 -3.44
N MET A 348 8.65 -5.53 -3.61
CA MET A 348 7.48 -5.59 -2.73
C MET A 348 6.72 -6.92 -2.80
N LEU A 349 6.93 -7.76 -3.82
CA LEU A 349 6.32 -9.09 -3.92
C LEU A 349 7.00 -10.08 -2.96
N SER A 350 8.32 -10.00 -2.83
CA SER A 350 9.08 -10.82 -1.88
C SER A 350 9.00 -10.28 -0.44
N PHE A 351 8.76 -8.98 -0.25
CA PHE A 351 8.81 -8.40 1.08
C PHE A 351 7.54 -8.72 1.89
N THR A 352 7.67 -9.54 2.94
CA THR A 352 6.54 -10.06 3.75
C THR A 352 5.68 -8.97 4.35
N GLY A 353 6.30 -7.86 4.82
CA GLY A 353 5.58 -6.72 5.39
C GLY A 353 4.59 -6.04 4.42
N MET A 354 4.65 -6.38 3.13
CA MET A 354 3.85 -5.78 2.08
C MET A 354 2.91 -6.78 1.44
N VAL A 355 3.43 -7.90 0.94
CA VAL A 355 2.60 -8.91 0.25
C VAL A 355 1.55 -9.53 1.18
N MET A 356 1.81 -9.61 2.49
CA MET A 356 0.82 -10.11 3.46
C MET A 356 -0.39 -9.20 3.64
N GLN A 357 -0.29 -7.92 3.30
CA GLN A 357 -1.45 -7.02 3.33
C GLN A 357 -2.49 -7.45 2.29
N LEU A 358 -2.05 -7.88 1.11
CA LEU A 358 -2.92 -8.43 0.08
C LEU A 358 -3.57 -9.74 0.54
N PHE A 359 -2.81 -10.61 1.23
CA PHE A 359 -3.35 -11.82 1.84
C PHE A 359 -4.49 -11.53 2.82
N TRP A 360 -4.31 -10.58 3.75
CA TRP A 360 -5.37 -10.19 4.69
C TRP A 360 -6.64 -9.68 4.01
N LEU A 361 -6.50 -8.94 2.90
CA LEU A 361 -7.65 -8.47 2.13
C LEU A 361 -8.44 -9.62 1.48
N LEU A 362 -7.76 -10.69 1.05
CA LEU A 362 -8.43 -11.91 0.58
C LEU A 362 -9.16 -12.61 1.74
N VAL A 363 -8.51 -12.73 2.90
CA VAL A 363 -9.13 -13.30 4.11
C VAL A 363 -10.38 -12.50 4.50
N PHE A 364 -10.32 -11.17 4.47
CA PHE A 364 -11.47 -10.32 4.77
C PHE A 364 -12.61 -10.54 3.78
N ALA A 365 -12.29 -10.67 2.50
CA ALA A 365 -13.27 -10.93 1.45
C ALA A 365 -13.98 -12.29 1.59
N GLN A 366 -13.25 -13.32 2.04
CA GLN A 366 -13.79 -14.67 2.20
C GLN A 366 -14.52 -14.88 3.52
N CYS A 367 -13.97 -14.37 4.63
CA CYS A 367 -14.50 -14.62 5.98
C CYS A 367 -15.57 -13.62 6.41
N PHE A 368 -15.60 -12.41 5.83
CA PHE A 368 -16.59 -11.39 6.14
C PHE A 368 -17.33 -10.89 4.87
N PRO A 369 -17.95 -11.79 4.08
CA PRO A 369 -18.77 -11.41 2.94
C PRO A 369 -20.12 -10.92 3.47
N ARG A 370 -20.35 -9.61 3.58
CA ARG A 370 -21.71 -9.13 3.82
C ARG A 370 -22.54 -9.25 2.54
N PRO A 371 -23.70 -9.93 2.57
CA PRO A 371 -24.57 -9.96 1.41
C PRO A 371 -24.98 -8.53 1.02
N PRO A 372 -25.24 -8.26 -0.27
CA PRO A 372 -25.95 -7.07 -0.69
C PRO A 372 -27.39 -7.16 -0.21
N THR A 373 -27.63 -6.85 1.07
CA THR A 373 -28.97 -6.45 1.47
C THR A 373 -29.30 -5.18 0.71
N VAL A 374 -30.34 -5.26 -0.10
CA VAL A 374 -31.08 -4.11 -0.61
C VAL A 374 -31.34 -3.22 0.60
N GLU A 375 -30.75 -2.03 0.65
CA GLU A 375 -31.14 -0.98 1.59
C GLU A 375 -32.55 -0.51 1.20
N THR A 376 -33.57 -1.34 1.45
CA THR A 376 -34.92 -0.83 1.65
C THR A 376 -34.91 -0.12 2.99
N GLY A 377 -35.01 1.21 2.94
CA GLY A 377 -34.89 2.10 4.08
C GLY A 377 -35.73 1.65 5.28
N ARG A 378 -35.04 1.49 6.41
CA ARG A 378 -35.60 1.63 7.77
C ARG A 378 -34.45 1.54 8.78
N ASP A 379 -33.59 2.56 8.75
CA ASP A 379 -32.86 2.95 9.97
C ASP A 379 -33.62 4.13 10.58
N SER A 380 -34.80 3.81 11.12
CA SER A 380 -35.54 4.67 12.03
C SER A 380 -36.15 3.78 13.11
N GLU A 381 -35.76 4.07 14.36
CA GLU A 381 -36.38 3.61 15.60
C GLU A 381 -36.17 2.14 15.99
N HIS A 382 -35.27 1.91 16.95
CA HIS A 382 -35.60 1.16 18.18
C HIS A 382 -34.44 1.31 19.19
N ASP A 383 -34.34 2.50 19.79
CA ASP A 383 -33.95 2.61 21.19
C ASP A 383 -35.27 2.65 21.98
N THR A 384 -35.67 1.50 22.54
CA THR A 384 -36.73 1.43 23.57
C THR A 384 -36.12 0.82 24.82
N PRO A 385 -36.11 1.52 25.96
CA PRO A 385 -35.83 0.91 27.25
C PRO A 385 -37.04 0.09 27.72
N TRP A 386 -36.72 -0.95 28.50
CA TRP A 386 -37.59 -1.90 29.20
C TRP A 386 -38.96 -1.38 29.70
N PRO A 387 -40.02 -2.22 29.68
CA PRO A 387 -41.29 -1.88 30.32
C PRO A 387 -41.19 -2.10 31.84
N SER A 388 -41.73 -1.17 32.62
CA SER A 388 -42.04 -1.36 34.03
C SER A 388 -43.55 -1.31 34.22
N ASP A 389 -44.04 -2.24 35.04
CA ASP A 389 -45.42 -2.43 35.45
C ASP A 389 -46.06 -1.18 36.06
N SER A 390 -47.34 -0.96 35.76
CA SER A 390 -48.34 -0.59 36.77
C SER A 390 -49.78 -0.83 36.27
N THR A 391 -50.48 -1.65 37.04
CA THR A 391 -51.91 -1.98 37.06
C THR A 391 -52.84 -0.81 37.40
N HIS A 392 -54.04 -0.74 36.79
CA HIS A 392 -55.38 -0.81 37.45
C HIS A 392 -56.55 -0.26 36.59
N HIS A 393 -57.68 -1.00 36.64
CA HIS A 393 -59.12 -0.60 36.57
C HIS A 393 -59.62 0.20 35.33
N GLU A 394 -60.81 0.05 34.75
CA GLU A 394 -62.16 -0.49 35.01
C GLU A 394 -62.82 -0.61 33.60
N GLY A 395 -63.65 -1.60 33.25
CA GLY A 395 -65.08 -1.62 33.56
C GLY A 395 -65.99 -1.35 32.34
N ARG A 396 -66.68 -2.42 31.89
CA ARG A 396 -68.07 -2.50 31.37
C ARG A 396 -68.48 -2.13 29.91
N THR A 397 -69.33 -3.04 29.40
CA THR A 397 -70.42 -2.94 28.39
C THR A 397 -70.05 -2.63 26.94
N GLY A 398 -70.56 -3.26 25.88
CA GLY A 398 -71.63 -4.25 25.66
C GLY A 398 -72.00 -4.23 24.16
N GLN A 399 -72.73 -5.26 23.70
CA GLN A 399 -73.57 -5.29 22.48
C GLN A 399 -72.95 -5.52 21.08
N GLN A 400 -72.90 -6.80 20.70
CA GLN A 400 -73.69 -7.47 19.64
C GLN A 400 -74.43 -6.62 18.58
N ASN A 401 -74.15 -6.91 17.29
CA ASN A 401 -75.05 -7.15 16.15
C ASN A 401 -74.19 -7.14 14.87
N ASP A 402 -73.94 -8.29 14.23
CA ASP A 402 -74.78 -8.97 13.23
C ASP A 402 -75.09 -8.17 11.95
N ASP A 403 -74.81 -8.87 10.85
CA ASP A 403 -75.52 -8.92 9.57
C ASP A 403 -75.06 -8.12 8.35
N THR A 404 -74.71 -8.93 7.33
CA THR A 404 -75.06 -8.80 5.89
C THR A 404 -74.41 -7.67 5.09
N ALA A 405 -74.20 -7.74 3.78
CA ALA A 405 -74.09 -8.78 2.77
C ALA A 405 -73.61 -8.06 1.48
N SER A 406 -73.35 -8.83 0.43
CA SER A 406 -73.37 -8.41 -0.99
C SER A 406 -72.22 -7.56 -1.55
N ASN A 407 -71.28 -8.29 -2.17
CA ASN A 407 -70.68 -8.04 -3.49
C ASN A 407 -71.74 -7.64 -4.58
N PRO A 408 -71.41 -7.24 -5.84
CA PRO A 408 -70.10 -7.11 -6.50
C PRO A 408 -69.92 -5.93 -7.53
N HIS A 409 -68.72 -5.89 -8.14
CA HIS A 409 -68.47 -5.64 -9.59
C HIS A 409 -68.25 -4.20 -10.15
N PRO A 410 -67.63 -4.05 -11.37
CA PRO A 410 -66.28 -3.47 -11.50
C PRO A 410 -66.17 -2.32 -12.56
N SER A 411 -64.94 -2.07 -13.02
CA SER A 411 -64.49 -1.37 -14.24
C SER A 411 -64.36 0.17 -14.22
N LEU A 412 -63.12 0.66 -14.24
CA LEU A 412 -62.39 1.09 -15.46
C LEU A 412 -60.88 1.16 -15.19
#